data_AF-A0A800KTV1-F1
#
_entry.id   AF-A0A800KTV1-F1
#
_cell.length_a   1.000
_cell.length_b   1.000
_cell.length_c   1.000
_cell.angle_alpha   90.00
_cell.angle_beta   90.00
_cell.angle_gamma   90.00
#
_symmetry.space_group_name_H-M   'P 1'
#
loop_
_entity.id
_entity.type
_entity.pdbx_description
1 polymer ?
#
loop_
_entity_poly.entity_id
_entity_poly.type
_entity_poly.pdbx_seq_one_letter_code
_entity_poly.pdbx_strand_id
1 'polypeptide(L)'
;MKHIKLLFHYSIIFLSLMMLLTYSGSVSAKVNACWVDFYADASYQGKHFRATGPTQLKNLLNIKGNNWDKQIESIIIGPNATLTVFENENLKLTLTEMANHPVLMKSLGITRQDILEDSEIIFHANARIPGFGDYHFYHKIRSLKIECNESVNASKITIKNNGCWADFYTDTSYKGKHFRVMGPSQLKTLVYIKGDNWDKQIESIVVGPKAILTVFENKNFKLTLTEMVNHPVLMKSLGITRQDIMEDSEIIFHANAKVFSFGDYHFYHKIRSLKVECVN
;
A
#
# COMPACT_ATOMS: atom_id res chain seq x y z
N MET A 1 -47.90 -57.97 31.29
CA MET A 1 -48.05 -56.49 31.18
C MET A 1 -46.85 -55.66 31.69
N LYS A 2 -45.73 -56.23 32.17
CA LYS A 2 -44.57 -55.43 32.65
C LYS A 2 -43.49 -55.14 31.58
N HIS A 3 -43.40 -55.92 30.50
CA HIS A 3 -42.35 -55.74 29.48
C HIS A 3 -42.60 -54.61 28.46
N ILE A 4 -43.85 -54.21 28.24
CA ILE A 4 -44.19 -53.15 27.26
C ILE A 4 -43.90 -51.74 27.81
N LYS A 5 -43.92 -51.57 29.14
CA LYS A 5 -43.63 -50.28 29.78
C LYS A 5 -42.14 -49.90 29.78
N LEU A 6 -41.23 -50.89 29.71
CA LEU A 6 -39.79 -50.62 29.67
C LEU A 6 -39.32 -50.12 28.29
N LEU A 7 -39.88 -50.64 27.20
CA LEU A 7 -39.53 -50.23 25.84
C LEU A 7 -39.94 -48.78 25.52
N PHE A 8 -41.07 -48.33 26.07
CA PHE A 8 -41.54 -46.95 25.85
C PHE A 8 -40.68 -45.91 26.60
N HIS A 9 -40.19 -46.25 27.80
CA HIS A 9 -39.37 -45.32 28.61
C HIS A 9 -37.98 -45.09 27.99
N TYR A 10 -37.36 -46.13 27.43
CA TYR A 10 -36.08 -45.98 26.73
C TYR A 10 -36.20 -45.18 25.42
N SER A 11 -37.34 -45.27 24.71
CA SER A 11 -37.55 -44.51 23.46
C SER A 11 -37.68 -43.00 23.68
N ILE A 12 -38.30 -42.57 24.79
CA ILE A 12 -38.49 -41.14 25.11
C ILE A 12 -37.17 -40.50 25.56
N ILE A 13 -36.35 -41.23 26.33
CA ILE A 13 -35.02 -40.74 26.75
C ILE A 13 -34.05 -40.64 25.56
N PHE A 14 -34.15 -41.56 24.59
CA PHE A 14 -33.35 -41.50 23.37
C PHE A 14 -33.76 -40.35 22.45
N LEU A 15 -35.07 -40.03 22.39
CA LEU A 15 -35.58 -38.90 21.62
C LEU A 15 -35.20 -37.54 22.25
N SER A 16 -35.13 -37.44 23.59
CA SER A 16 -34.67 -36.22 24.26
C SER A 16 -33.17 -35.98 24.15
N LEU A 17 -32.35 -37.05 24.03
CA LEU A 17 -30.90 -36.92 23.88
C LEU A 17 -30.49 -36.50 22.46
N MET A 18 -31.28 -36.85 21.43
CA MET A 18 -31.05 -36.43 20.05
C MET A 18 -31.42 -34.96 19.76
N MET A 19 -32.22 -34.30 20.62
CA MET A 19 -32.58 -32.89 20.45
C MET A 19 -31.52 -31.91 20.95
N LEU A 20 -30.52 -32.35 21.71
CA LEU A 20 -29.45 -31.49 22.26
C LEU A 20 -28.23 -31.34 21.35
N LEU A 21 -28.20 -31.99 20.17
CA LEU A 21 -27.05 -31.99 19.27
C LEU A 21 -27.19 -31.09 18.03
N THR A 22 -28.24 -30.27 17.92
CA THR A 22 -28.51 -29.47 16.72
C THR A 22 -28.42 -27.96 16.93
N TYR A 23 -27.42 -27.46 17.66
CA TYR A 23 -27.09 -26.04 17.64
C TYR A 23 -25.58 -25.80 17.68
N SER A 24 -24.86 -26.35 16.70
CA SER A 24 -23.58 -25.78 16.28
C SER A 24 -23.85 -24.74 15.20
N GLY A 25 -24.46 -23.63 15.60
CA GLY A 25 -24.45 -22.42 14.79
C GLY A 25 -23.00 -21.96 14.70
N SER A 26 -22.32 -22.28 13.61
CA SER A 26 -21.06 -21.66 13.24
C SER A 26 -21.35 -20.19 12.92
N VAL A 27 -21.42 -19.37 13.96
CA VAL A 27 -21.23 -17.93 13.81
C VAL A 27 -19.78 -17.77 13.37
N SER A 28 -19.56 -17.82 12.06
CA SER A 28 -18.37 -17.27 11.46
C SER A 28 -18.45 -15.76 11.70
N ALA A 29 -17.96 -15.33 12.84
CA ALA A 29 -17.68 -13.93 13.06
C ALA A 29 -16.68 -13.55 11.97
N LYS A 30 -17.17 -12.84 10.95
CA LYS A 30 -16.32 -12.19 9.94
C LYS A 30 -15.38 -11.29 10.74
N VAL A 31 -14.17 -11.79 11.02
CA VAL A 31 -13.14 -11.02 11.72
C VAL A 31 -12.95 -9.79 10.84
N ASN A 32 -13.36 -8.63 11.33
CA ASN A 32 -13.16 -7.36 10.66
C ASN A 32 -11.65 -7.07 10.67
N ALA A 33 -10.93 -7.72 9.75
CA ALA A 33 -9.49 -7.68 9.59
C ALA A 33 -9.01 -6.38 8.91
N CYS A 34 -9.94 -5.52 8.50
CA CYS A 34 -9.65 -4.20 7.98
C CYS A 34 -9.77 -3.17 9.11
N TRP A 35 -8.63 -2.76 9.63
CA TRP A 35 -8.53 -1.76 10.68
C TRP A 35 -7.15 -1.11 10.66
N VAL A 36 -7.02 0.06 11.30
CA VAL A 36 -5.76 0.73 11.56
C VAL A 36 -5.80 1.29 12.98
N ASP A 37 -4.74 1.06 13.74
CA ASP A 37 -4.49 1.75 15.02
C ASP A 37 -3.59 2.94 14.80
N PHE A 38 -3.97 4.08 15.37
CA PHE A 38 -3.22 5.33 15.35
C PHE A 38 -2.85 5.72 16.78
N TYR A 39 -1.58 6.08 16.98
CA TYR A 39 -1.01 6.40 18.29
C TYR A 39 -0.46 7.82 18.28
N ALA A 40 -0.63 8.51 19.41
CA ALA A 40 -0.17 9.88 19.58
C ALA A 40 1.35 9.97 19.72
N ASP A 41 1.99 8.93 20.26
CA ASP A 41 3.42 8.89 20.48
C ASP A 41 4.08 7.83 19.59
N ALA A 42 5.39 7.99 19.36
CA ALA A 42 6.22 7.00 18.71
C ALA A 42 6.18 5.62 19.42
N SER A 43 6.55 4.57 18.68
CA SER A 43 6.64 3.20 19.18
C SER A 43 5.34 2.66 19.80
N TYR A 44 4.20 3.06 19.23
CA TYR A 44 2.86 2.58 19.57
C TYR A 44 2.45 2.90 21.00
N GLN A 45 2.87 4.06 21.50
CA GLN A 45 2.61 4.51 22.87
C GLN A 45 1.58 5.64 22.92
N GLY A 46 1.20 5.99 24.16
CA GLY A 46 0.33 7.11 24.43
C GLY A 46 -1.14 6.83 24.13
N LYS A 47 -1.87 7.93 23.95
CA LYS A 47 -3.27 7.88 23.51
C LYS A 47 -3.33 7.21 22.14
N HIS A 48 -4.37 6.43 21.90
CA HIS A 48 -4.56 5.81 20.59
C HIS A 48 -6.05 5.73 20.22
N PHE A 49 -6.33 5.55 18.92
CA PHE A 49 -7.65 5.16 18.46
C PHE A 49 -7.54 4.16 17.31
N ARG A 50 -8.48 3.20 17.31
CA ARG A 50 -8.71 2.32 16.16
C ARG A 50 -9.77 2.89 15.23
N ALA A 51 -9.46 2.89 13.94
CA ALA A 51 -10.45 3.00 12.87
C ALA A 51 -10.65 1.62 12.23
N THR A 52 -11.90 1.22 12.03
CA THR A 52 -12.26 -0.10 11.49
C THR A 52 -13.10 0.07 10.23
N GLY A 53 -12.85 -0.78 9.24
CA GLY A 53 -13.55 -0.77 7.97
C GLY A 53 -13.06 0.33 7.02
N PRO A 54 -13.67 0.41 5.82
CA PRO A 54 -13.32 1.42 4.85
C PRO A 54 -13.83 2.75 5.37
N THR A 55 -12.95 3.74 5.50
CA THR A 55 -13.33 5.02 6.07
C THR A 55 -12.47 6.14 5.53
N GLN A 56 -13.03 7.35 5.61
CA GLN A 56 -12.45 8.57 5.13
C GLN A 56 -12.62 9.62 6.23
N LEU A 57 -11.51 10.02 6.84
CA LEU A 57 -11.51 11.09 7.83
C LEU A 57 -10.95 12.33 7.14
N LYS A 58 -11.88 13.20 6.70
CA LYS A 58 -11.58 14.46 6.03
C LYS A 58 -10.80 15.43 6.90
N ASN A 59 -10.93 15.36 8.21
CA ASN A 59 -10.06 16.07 9.13
C ASN A 59 -9.91 15.22 10.39
N LEU A 60 -8.94 15.59 11.22
CA LEU A 60 -8.65 14.91 12.47
C LEU A 60 -8.98 15.77 13.71
N LEU A 61 -9.69 16.88 13.53
CA LEU A 61 -9.96 17.84 14.62
C LEU A 61 -10.84 17.28 15.74
N ASN A 62 -11.68 16.30 15.43
CA ASN A 62 -12.55 15.67 16.42
C ASN A 62 -12.79 14.18 16.13
N ILE A 63 -11.84 13.34 16.57
CA ILE A 63 -11.99 11.89 16.57
C ILE A 63 -12.21 11.41 18.00
N LYS A 64 -13.42 10.90 18.27
CA LYS A 64 -13.86 10.45 19.60
C LYS A 64 -13.67 11.53 20.68
N GLY A 65 -14.03 12.77 20.39
CA GLY A 65 -13.95 13.89 21.33
C GLY A 65 -12.56 14.51 21.48
N ASN A 66 -11.61 14.17 20.61
CA ASN A 66 -10.22 14.59 20.72
C ASN A 66 -9.70 15.16 19.40
N ASN A 67 -8.82 16.16 19.48
CA ASN A 67 -8.09 16.66 18.34
C ASN A 67 -6.86 15.78 18.07
N TRP A 68 -6.81 15.21 16.88
CA TRP A 68 -5.76 14.35 16.35
C TRP A 68 -5.00 14.99 15.18
N ASP A 69 -5.33 16.22 14.80
CA ASP A 69 -4.62 16.98 13.75
C ASP A 69 -3.15 17.08 14.12
N LYS A 70 -2.28 16.52 13.26
CA LYS A 70 -0.82 16.50 13.44
C LYS A 70 -0.33 15.76 14.70
N GLN A 71 -1.19 15.00 15.38
CA GLN A 71 -0.83 14.29 16.62
C GLN A 71 -0.41 12.84 16.38
N ILE A 72 -0.60 12.28 15.19
CA ILE A 72 -0.32 10.86 14.93
C ILE A 72 1.20 10.66 14.73
N GLU A 73 1.82 9.86 15.58
CA GLU A 73 3.27 9.58 15.52
C GLU A 73 3.60 8.13 15.16
N SER A 74 2.71 7.17 15.42
CA SER A 74 2.91 5.77 15.01
C SER A 74 1.61 5.07 14.65
N ILE A 75 1.69 4.04 13.82
CA ILE A 75 0.51 3.31 13.30
C ILE A 75 0.73 1.80 13.18
N ILE A 76 -0.35 1.04 13.34
CA ILE A 76 -0.39 -0.41 13.06
C ILE A 76 -1.54 -0.68 12.09
N ILE A 77 -1.26 -1.36 10.98
CA ILE A 77 -2.23 -1.62 9.93
C ILE A 77 -2.66 -3.08 9.96
N GLY A 78 -3.99 -3.29 9.96
CA GLY A 78 -4.60 -4.60 9.91
C GLY A 78 -4.37 -5.33 8.58
N PRO A 79 -4.56 -6.65 8.54
CA PRO A 79 -4.23 -7.50 7.39
C PRO A 79 -5.02 -7.22 6.11
N ASN A 80 -6.18 -6.56 6.21
CA ASN A 80 -7.02 -6.23 5.05
C ASN A 80 -7.12 -4.72 4.78
N ALA A 81 -6.26 -3.91 5.40
CA ALA A 81 -6.30 -2.46 5.27
C ALA A 81 -5.14 -1.92 4.43
N THR A 82 -5.45 -0.95 3.57
CA THR A 82 -4.48 -0.02 2.99
C THR A 82 -4.80 1.37 3.55
N LEU A 83 -3.81 2.05 4.10
CA LEU A 83 -3.94 3.39 4.66
C LEU A 83 -3.27 4.39 3.73
N THR A 84 -3.97 5.45 3.38
CA THR A 84 -3.37 6.67 2.82
C THR A 84 -3.51 7.78 3.84
N VAL A 85 -2.41 8.46 4.17
CA VAL A 85 -2.40 9.66 5.01
C VAL A 85 -2.04 10.87 4.18
N PHE A 86 -2.61 12.02 4.52
CA PHE A 86 -2.43 13.27 3.79
C PHE A 86 -2.00 14.37 4.74
N GLU A 87 -1.12 15.26 4.27
CA GLU A 87 -0.78 16.48 4.98
C GLU A 87 -1.91 17.53 4.98
N ASN A 88 -2.90 17.37 4.12
CA ASN A 88 -4.00 18.29 3.94
C ASN A 88 -5.29 17.81 4.61
N GLU A 89 -6.20 18.74 4.90
CA GLU A 89 -7.58 18.43 5.26
C GLU A 89 -8.45 18.17 4.01
N ASN A 90 -9.67 17.72 4.26
CA ASN A 90 -10.75 17.38 3.34
C ASN A 90 -10.48 16.23 2.38
N LEU A 91 -9.44 15.42 2.64
CA LEU A 91 -8.90 14.50 1.64
C LEU A 91 -8.71 15.25 0.32
N LYS A 92 -8.32 16.54 0.40
CA LYS A 92 -8.25 17.44 -0.75
C LYS A 92 -7.53 16.66 -1.84
N LEU A 93 -8.28 16.47 -2.93
CA LEU A 93 -7.99 15.66 -4.11
C LEU A 93 -6.48 15.48 -4.29
N THR A 94 -6.06 14.25 -4.58
CA THR A 94 -4.70 14.05 -5.11
C THR A 94 -4.52 15.04 -6.26
N LEU A 95 -3.39 15.74 -6.31
CA LEU A 95 -3.21 16.81 -7.28
C LEU A 95 -3.24 16.28 -8.74
N THR A 96 -3.17 14.96 -8.90
CA THR A 96 -3.50 14.17 -10.10
C THR A 96 -4.93 14.37 -10.60
N GLU A 97 -5.94 14.44 -9.73
CA GLU A 97 -7.36 14.62 -10.11
C GLU A 97 -7.69 16.10 -10.37
N MET A 98 -7.10 17.03 -9.61
CA MET A 98 -7.28 18.48 -9.82
C MET A 98 -6.53 19.01 -11.04
N ALA A 99 -5.44 18.36 -11.46
CA ALA A 99 -4.75 18.66 -12.72
C ALA A 99 -5.68 18.52 -13.95
N ASN A 100 -6.76 17.74 -13.83
CA ASN A 100 -7.78 17.61 -14.88
C ASN A 100 -8.81 18.76 -14.90
N HIS A 101 -8.74 19.71 -13.95
CA HIS A 101 -9.71 20.80 -13.80
C HIS A 101 -9.04 22.18 -13.61
N PRO A 102 -8.53 22.80 -14.69
CA PRO A 102 -7.73 24.04 -14.63
C PRO A 102 -8.50 25.27 -14.12
N VAL A 103 -9.83 25.30 -14.30
CA VAL A 103 -10.67 26.42 -13.83
C VAL A 103 -10.79 26.43 -12.30
N LEU A 104 -10.84 25.25 -11.68
CA LEU A 104 -10.89 25.10 -10.22
C LEU A 104 -9.60 25.55 -9.56
N MET A 105 -8.45 25.23 -10.16
CA MET A 105 -7.12 25.62 -9.66
C MET A 105 -6.96 27.15 -9.58
N LYS A 106 -7.41 27.85 -10.63
CA LYS A 106 -7.35 29.32 -10.71
C LYS A 106 -8.29 29.99 -9.69
N SER A 107 -9.49 29.46 -9.51
CA SER A 107 -10.50 30.02 -8.59
C SER A 107 -10.17 29.79 -7.11
N LEU A 108 -9.38 28.76 -6.80
CA LEU A 108 -8.98 28.41 -5.43
C LEU A 108 -7.63 29.02 -5.02
N GLY A 109 -6.94 29.72 -5.93
CA GLY A 109 -5.61 30.29 -5.67
C GLY A 109 -4.51 29.26 -5.44
N ILE A 110 -4.73 28.02 -5.90
CA ILE A 110 -3.79 26.90 -5.73
C ILE A 110 -2.78 26.93 -6.88
N THR A 111 -1.50 26.96 -6.53
CA THR A 111 -0.38 27.02 -7.46
C THR A 111 0.14 25.63 -7.83
N ARG A 112 0.96 25.57 -8.87
CA ARG A 112 1.65 24.34 -9.27
C ARG A 112 2.67 23.87 -8.23
N GLN A 113 3.14 24.75 -7.36
CA GLN A 113 4.03 24.39 -6.27
C GLN A 113 3.25 23.69 -5.15
N ASP A 114 2.02 24.16 -4.88
CA ASP A 114 1.09 23.47 -3.97
C ASP A 114 0.76 22.05 -4.48
N ILE A 115 0.79 21.83 -5.81
CA ILE A 115 0.67 20.53 -6.51
C ILE A 115 1.88 19.60 -6.28
N LEU A 116 3.08 20.15 -6.12
CA LEU A 116 4.32 19.37 -6.00
C LEU A 116 4.66 19.01 -4.56
N GLU A 117 4.07 19.72 -3.60
CA GLU A 117 4.20 19.47 -2.15
C GLU A 117 3.16 18.44 -1.65
N ASP A 118 2.63 17.60 -2.56
CA ASP A 118 1.63 16.57 -2.26
C ASP A 118 2.24 15.44 -1.43
N SER A 119 2.28 15.67 -0.13
CA SER A 119 2.70 14.72 0.85
C SER A 119 1.52 13.81 1.17
N GLU A 120 1.29 12.84 0.29
CA GLU A 120 0.54 11.62 0.61
C GLU A 120 1.51 10.48 0.90
N ILE A 121 1.18 9.62 1.85
CA ILE A 121 1.90 8.36 2.05
C ILE A 121 0.90 7.23 2.11
N ILE A 122 1.20 6.17 1.35
CA ILE A 122 0.41 4.95 1.29
C ILE A 122 1.14 3.86 2.06
N PHE A 123 0.42 3.20 2.95
CA PHE A 123 0.89 2.09 3.76
C PHE A 123 0.01 0.86 3.55
N HIS A 124 0.64 -0.31 3.41
CA HIS A 124 -0.03 -1.55 3.07
C HIS A 124 -0.33 -2.42 4.30
N ALA A 125 -1.09 -3.50 4.06
CA ALA A 125 -1.49 -4.47 5.08
C ALA A 125 -0.33 -4.98 5.94
N ASN A 126 -0.60 -5.17 7.24
CA ASN A 126 0.35 -5.63 8.25
C ASN A 126 1.55 -4.70 8.50
N ALA A 127 1.59 -3.50 7.90
CA ALA A 127 2.64 -2.54 8.18
C ALA A 127 2.57 -2.07 9.64
N ARG A 128 3.76 -1.82 10.20
CA ARG A 128 3.97 -1.31 11.55
C ARG A 128 4.96 -0.17 11.44
N ILE A 129 4.49 1.05 11.69
CA ILE A 129 5.29 2.27 11.54
C ILE A 129 5.53 2.85 12.94
N PRO A 130 6.73 2.70 13.51
CA PRO A 130 7.02 3.14 14.87
C PRO A 130 7.22 4.66 14.98
N GLY A 131 7.34 5.37 13.85
CA GLY A 131 7.59 6.81 13.82
C GLY A 131 7.43 7.36 12.41
N PHE A 132 6.95 8.60 12.28
CA PHE A 132 6.89 9.31 10.99
C PHE A 132 8.13 10.16 10.67
N GLY A 133 9.13 10.17 11.55
CA GLY A 133 10.38 10.93 11.37
C GLY A 133 11.10 10.57 10.08
N ASP A 134 11.25 9.27 9.80
CA ASP A 134 11.93 8.74 8.60
C ASP A 134 11.21 9.09 7.29
N TYR A 135 9.95 9.51 7.36
CA TYR A 135 9.12 9.83 6.20
C TYR A 135 9.07 11.34 5.92
N HIS A 136 9.77 12.16 6.72
CA HIS A 136 9.57 13.62 6.75
C HIS A 136 8.09 14.04 6.92
N PHE A 137 7.29 13.17 7.55
CA PHE A 137 5.84 13.32 7.72
C PHE A 137 5.43 13.55 9.18
N TYR A 138 6.43 13.81 10.03
CA TYR A 138 6.26 14.04 11.45
C TYR A 138 5.41 15.28 11.74
N HIS A 139 4.33 15.11 12.51
CA HIS A 139 3.33 16.16 12.79
C HIS A 139 2.70 16.79 11.56
N LYS A 140 2.49 16.00 10.50
CA LYS A 140 1.87 16.52 9.29
C LYS A 140 0.57 15.87 8.91
N ILE A 141 0.19 14.71 9.48
CA ILE A 141 -1.07 14.03 9.13
C ILE A 141 -2.28 14.87 9.55
N ARG A 142 -3.13 15.24 8.60
CA ARG A 142 -4.36 16.04 8.83
C ARG A 142 -5.63 15.40 8.29
N SER A 143 -5.52 14.48 7.34
CA SER A 143 -6.62 13.62 6.91
C SER A 143 -6.12 12.24 6.49
N LEU A 144 -7.03 11.26 6.40
CA LEU A 144 -6.66 9.89 6.05
C LEU A 144 -7.80 9.12 5.39
N LYS A 145 -7.42 8.13 4.59
CA LYS A 145 -8.31 7.19 3.90
C LYS A 145 -7.87 5.76 4.20
N ILE A 146 -8.79 4.92 4.63
CA ILE A 146 -8.60 3.48 4.81
C ILE A 146 -9.42 2.77 3.75
N GLU A 147 -8.74 1.96 2.95
CA GLU A 147 -9.35 1.08 1.97
C GLU A 147 -9.25 -0.36 2.45
N CYS A 148 -10.37 -1.06 2.36
CA CYS A 148 -10.40 -2.48 2.69
C CYS A 148 -10.30 -3.29 1.42
N ASN A 149 -9.25 -4.10 1.34
CA ASN A 149 -9.20 -5.15 0.36
C ASN A 149 -9.99 -6.31 0.96
N GLU A 150 -11.07 -6.74 0.31
CA GLU A 150 -11.78 -7.92 0.75
C GLU A 150 -10.76 -9.06 0.83
N SER A 151 -10.61 -9.64 2.02
CA SER A 151 -9.89 -10.89 2.17
C SER A 151 -10.52 -11.86 1.19
N VAL A 152 -9.77 -12.22 0.15
CA VAL A 152 -10.03 -13.44 -0.57
C VAL A 152 -10.19 -14.51 0.50
N ASN A 153 -11.34 -15.18 0.51
CA ASN A 153 -11.68 -16.19 1.49
C ASN A 153 -10.46 -17.06 1.79
N ALA A 154 -10.06 -17.11 3.06
CA ALA A 154 -9.04 -18.04 3.54
C ALA A 154 -9.49 -19.52 3.40
N SER A 155 -10.62 -19.78 2.76
CA SER A 155 -11.00 -21.03 2.13
C SER A 155 -10.81 -20.92 0.62
N LYS A 156 -9.67 -21.45 0.13
CA LYS A 156 -9.33 -21.65 -1.29
C LYS A 156 -8.87 -20.40 -2.05
N ILE A 157 -7.85 -19.70 -1.55
CA ILE A 157 -6.97 -18.93 -2.43
C ILE A 157 -5.95 -19.87 -3.07
N THR A 158 -6.31 -20.49 -4.19
CA THR A 158 -5.28 -20.81 -5.19
C THR A 158 -5.03 -19.51 -5.94
N ILE A 159 -4.09 -18.66 -5.47
CA ILE A 159 -3.70 -17.48 -6.26
C ILE A 159 -3.09 -18.04 -7.54
N LYS A 160 -3.81 -17.91 -8.66
CA LYS A 160 -3.31 -18.22 -10.00
C LYS A 160 -2.22 -17.23 -10.48
N ASN A 161 -1.61 -16.45 -9.59
CA ASN A 161 -0.45 -15.59 -9.83
C ASN A 161 0.81 -16.22 -9.22
N ASN A 162 1.02 -17.51 -9.47
CA ASN A 162 2.20 -18.26 -8.99
C ASN A 162 3.51 -17.84 -9.70
N GLY A 163 3.65 -16.55 -10.02
CA GLY A 163 4.65 -16.04 -10.94
C GLY A 163 4.68 -14.53 -11.16
N CYS A 164 3.70 -13.75 -10.66
CA CYS A 164 3.71 -12.29 -10.85
C CYS A 164 4.38 -11.59 -9.67
N TRP A 165 5.70 -11.46 -9.75
CA TRP A 165 6.53 -10.85 -8.72
C TRP A 165 7.87 -10.39 -9.30
N ALA A 166 8.59 -9.55 -8.57
CA ALA A 166 9.99 -9.22 -8.85
C ALA A 166 10.79 -9.23 -7.54
N ASP A 167 11.99 -9.81 -7.57
CA ASP A 167 12.96 -9.79 -6.49
C ASP A 167 14.06 -8.78 -6.78
N PHE A 168 14.50 -8.08 -5.75
CA PHE A 168 15.51 -7.03 -5.79
C PHE A 168 16.57 -7.29 -4.73
N TYR A 169 17.83 -7.04 -5.09
CA TYR A 169 19.00 -7.37 -4.30
C TYR A 169 19.96 -6.19 -4.27
N THR A 170 20.61 -5.95 -3.12
CA THR A 170 21.57 -4.84 -2.98
C THR A 170 22.93 -5.12 -3.62
N ASP A 171 23.23 -6.39 -3.88
CA ASP A 171 24.51 -6.80 -4.44
C ASP A 171 24.29 -7.51 -5.78
N THR A 172 25.36 -7.64 -6.55
CA THR A 172 25.35 -8.41 -7.80
C THR A 172 25.12 -9.90 -7.53
N SER A 173 24.68 -10.61 -8.57
CA SER A 173 24.46 -12.07 -8.52
C SER A 173 23.47 -12.51 -7.41
N TYR A 174 22.44 -11.70 -7.15
CA TYR A 174 21.33 -12.01 -6.25
C TYR A 174 21.75 -12.17 -4.78
N LYS A 175 22.69 -11.34 -4.33
CA LYS A 175 23.24 -11.35 -2.97
C LYS A 175 22.86 -10.08 -2.18
N GLY A 176 23.27 -10.03 -0.92
CA GLY A 176 23.02 -8.89 -0.04
C GLY A 176 21.61 -8.89 0.54
N LYS A 177 21.12 -7.71 0.91
CA LYS A 177 19.73 -7.56 1.37
C LYS A 177 18.79 -7.88 0.22
N HIS A 178 17.61 -8.41 0.54
CA HIS A 178 16.61 -8.81 -0.45
C HIS A 178 15.21 -8.33 -0.09
N PHE A 179 14.46 -7.89 -1.10
CA PHE A 179 13.00 -7.78 -1.00
C PHE A 179 12.29 -8.26 -2.27
N ARG A 180 11.07 -8.76 -2.07
CA ARG A 180 10.15 -9.14 -3.14
C ARG A 180 9.00 -8.16 -3.22
N VAL A 181 8.66 -7.76 -4.43
CA VAL A 181 7.42 -7.04 -4.76
C VAL A 181 6.48 -8.01 -5.47
N MET A 182 5.29 -8.19 -4.90
CA MET A 182 4.22 -8.96 -5.57
C MET A 182 3.46 -8.01 -6.50
N GLY A 183 3.21 -8.44 -7.73
CA GLY A 183 2.44 -7.67 -8.71
C GLY A 183 0.94 -7.93 -8.61
N PRO A 184 0.10 -7.04 -9.19
CA PRO A 184 0.49 -5.77 -9.79
C PRO A 184 0.79 -4.72 -8.70
N SER A 185 1.86 -3.93 -8.88
CA SER A 185 2.28 -2.93 -7.88
C SER A 185 3.09 -1.80 -8.50
N GLN A 186 3.05 -0.64 -7.86
CA GLN A 186 3.78 0.55 -8.26
C GLN A 186 4.44 1.17 -7.03
N LEU A 187 5.77 1.28 -7.04
CA LEU A 187 6.54 1.95 -5.98
C LEU A 187 7.10 3.26 -6.53
N LYS A 188 6.43 4.37 -6.22
CA LYS A 188 6.82 5.72 -6.62
C LYS A 188 8.19 6.14 -6.06
N THR A 189 8.65 5.50 -4.98
CA THR A 189 9.95 5.75 -4.35
C THR A 189 10.47 4.48 -3.71
N LEU A 190 11.79 4.34 -3.64
CA LEU A 190 12.47 3.22 -2.99
C LEU A 190 13.12 3.59 -1.64
N VAL A 191 12.91 4.82 -1.16
CA VAL A 191 13.56 5.32 0.07
C VAL A 191 13.16 4.55 1.33
N TYR A 192 12.04 3.82 1.32
CA TYR A 192 11.59 3.10 2.51
C TYR A 192 10.77 1.85 2.17
N ILE A 193 11.47 0.76 1.82
CA ILE A 193 10.86 -0.54 1.55
C ILE A 193 11.27 -1.51 2.66
N LYS A 194 10.27 -1.99 3.42
CA LYS A 194 10.46 -2.88 4.58
C LYS A 194 11.40 -2.32 5.67
N GLY A 195 11.39 -0.99 5.87
CA GLY A 195 12.21 -0.34 6.90
C GLY A 195 13.62 0.02 6.45
N ASP A 196 13.98 -0.25 5.18
CA ASP A 196 15.29 0.07 4.61
C ASP A 196 15.16 1.07 3.44
N ASN A 197 16.21 1.86 3.23
CA ASN A 197 16.35 2.70 2.04
C ASN A 197 16.97 1.90 0.89
N TRP A 198 16.23 1.74 -0.20
CA TRP A 198 16.61 1.04 -1.42
C TRP A 198 16.86 1.98 -2.60
N ASP A 199 16.71 3.30 -2.41
CA ASP A 199 16.99 4.32 -3.43
C ASP A 199 18.45 4.17 -3.87
N LYS A 200 18.66 3.87 -5.16
CA LYS A 200 19.98 3.68 -5.77
C LYS A 200 20.80 2.51 -5.21
N GLN A 201 20.20 1.55 -4.51
CA GLN A 201 20.94 0.42 -3.93
C GLN A 201 20.77 -0.90 -4.68
N ILE A 202 19.87 -0.97 -5.66
CA ILE A 202 19.55 -2.22 -6.34
C ILE A 202 20.62 -2.55 -7.39
N GLU A 203 21.20 -3.74 -7.27
CA GLU A 203 22.31 -4.22 -8.11
C GLU A 203 21.98 -5.45 -8.94
N SER A 204 21.01 -6.27 -8.50
CA SER A 204 20.51 -7.38 -9.29
C SER A 204 19.02 -7.61 -9.06
N ILE A 205 18.36 -8.22 -10.05
CA ILE A 205 16.92 -8.49 -10.02
C ILE A 205 16.57 -9.85 -10.63
N VAL A 206 15.46 -10.42 -10.17
CA VAL A 206 14.81 -11.57 -10.79
C VAL A 206 13.34 -11.24 -11.02
N VAL A 207 12.88 -11.34 -12.27
CA VAL A 207 11.49 -11.12 -12.64
C VAL A 207 10.76 -12.46 -12.73
N GLY A 208 9.61 -12.54 -12.08
CA GLY A 208 8.78 -13.74 -12.07
C GLY A 208 8.22 -14.10 -13.46
N PRO A 209 7.79 -15.36 -13.66
CA PRO A 209 7.33 -15.88 -14.95
C PRO A 209 6.05 -15.22 -15.49
N LYS A 210 5.35 -14.43 -14.67
CA LYS A 210 4.11 -13.72 -15.03
C LYS A 210 4.20 -12.23 -14.73
N ALA A 211 5.40 -11.67 -14.71
CA ALA A 211 5.63 -10.26 -14.42
C ALA A 211 6.36 -9.55 -15.57
N ILE A 212 5.99 -8.30 -15.80
CA ILE A 212 6.81 -7.30 -16.48
C ILE A 212 7.23 -6.29 -15.42
N LEU A 213 8.53 -6.02 -15.33
CA LEU A 213 9.10 -5.04 -14.40
C LEU A 213 9.59 -3.84 -15.22
N THR A 214 9.15 -2.64 -14.86
CA THR A 214 9.74 -1.39 -15.35
C THR A 214 10.45 -0.71 -14.20
N VAL A 215 11.72 -0.34 -14.38
CA VAL A 215 12.50 0.44 -13.41
C VAL A 215 12.82 1.81 -13.99
N PHE A 216 12.85 2.81 -13.12
CA PHE A 216 13.04 4.21 -13.51
C PHE A 216 14.20 4.82 -12.73
N GLU A 217 14.97 5.68 -13.41
CA GLU A 217 15.97 6.53 -12.75
C GLU A 217 15.35 7.62 -11.87
N ASN A 218 14.04 7.88 -12.02
CA ASN A 218 13.34 8.91 -11.29
C ASN A 218 12.42 8.37 -10.21
N LYS A 219 12.11 9.24 -9.24
CA LYS A 219 10.99 9.06 -8.32
C LYS A 219 9.68 9.49 -9.00
N ASN A 220 8.56 9.03 -8.46
CA ASN A 220 7.19 9.37 -8.83
C ASN A 220 6.82 9.05 -10.29
N PHE A 221 7.56 8.17 -10.96
CA PHE A 221 7.35 7.88 -12.38
C PHE A 221 7.30 9.15 -13.23
N LYS A 222 8.21 10.11 -12.97
CA LYS A 222 8.30 11.35 -13.77
C LYS A 222 8.13 11.00 -15.25
N LEU A 223 7.21 11.73 -15.89
CA LEU A 223 6.73 11.50 -17.26
C LEU A 223 7.89 11.26 -18.22
N THR A 224 7.71 10.29 -19.11
CA THR A 224 8.75 9.97 -20.10
C THR A 224 8.96 11.13 -21.09
N LEU A 225 10.13 11.14 -21.76
CA LEU A 225 10.47 12.01 -22.88
C LEU A 225 9.30 12.21 -23.88
N THR A 226 8.63 11.13 -24.24
CA THR A 226 7.55 11.11 -25.25
C THR A 226 6.30 11.85 -24.77
N GLU A 227 6.00 11.79 -23.48
CA GLU A 227 4.84 12.46 -22.89
C GLU A 227 5.14 13.93 -22.60
N MET A 228 6.37 14.25 -22.17
CA MET A 228 6.77 15.63 -21.81
C MET A 228 6.97 16.55 -23.02
N VAL A 229 7.44 16.03 -24.16
CA VAL A 229 7.62 16.81 -25.41
C VAL A 229 6.31 17.45 -25.88
N ASN A 230 5.17 16.84 -25.56
CA ASN A 230 3.85 17.36 -25.91
C ASN A 230 3.36 18.46 -24.93
N HIS A 231 4.11 18.78 -23.87
CA HIS A 231 3.71 19.72 -22.83
C HIS A 231 4.82 20.73 -22.45
N PRO A 232 5.23 21.64 -23.37
CA PRO A 232 6.33 22.59 -23.14
C PRO A 232 6.09 23.59 -22.00
N VAL A 233 4.82 23.91 -21.71
CA VAL A 233 4.43 24.74 -20.56
C VAL A 233 4.68 24.02 -19.23
N LEU A 234 4.53 22.69 -19.20
CA LEU A 234 4.77 21.84 -18.02
C LEU A 234 6.26 21.81 -17.66
N MET A 235 7.14 21.65 -18.64
CA MET A 235 8.60 21.72 -18.45
C MET A 235 9.05 23.04 -17.80
N LYS A 236 8.59 24.17 -18.34
CA LYS A 236 8.97 25.50 -17.86
C LYS A 236 8.48 25.79 -16.44
N SER A 237 7.27 25.33 -16.08
CA SER A 237 6.73 25.57 -14.74
C SER A 237 7.27 24.62 -13.67
N LEU A 238 7.80 23.46 -14.04
CA LEU A 238 8.38 22.49 -13.11
C LEU A 238 9.87 22.74 -12.86
N GLY A 239 10.46 23.77 -13.47
CA GLY A 239 11.90 24.03 -13.41
C GLY A 239 12.75 22.94 -14.04
N ILE A 240 12.14 22.06 -14.85
CA ILE A 240 12.81 20.92 -15.47
C ILE A 240 13.53 21.42 -16.72
N THR A 241 14.85 21.26 -16.71
CA THR A 241 15.72 21.64 -17.82
C THR A 241 15.73 20.56 -18.90
N ARG A 242 16.20 20.89 -20.11
CA ARG A 242 16.49 19.88 -21.13
C ARG A 242 17.52 18.85 -20.66
N GLN A 243 18.36 19.18 -19.68
CA GLN A 243 19.34 18.25 -19.13
C GLN A 243 18.69 17.22 -18.22
N ASP A 244 17.75 17.64 -17.36
CA ASP A 244 16.94 16.73 -16.51
C ASP A 244 16.09 15.75 -17.35
N ILE A 245 15.78 16.16 -18.58
CA ILE A 245 15.04 15.39 -19.59
C ILE A 245 15.95 14.38 -20.30
N MET A 246 17.25 14.65 -20.39
CA MET A 246 18.24 13.75 -21.00
C MET A 246 18.68 12.64 -20.04
N GLU A 247 18.33 12.71 -18.75
CA GLU A 247 18.65 11.72 -17.70
C GLU A 247 17.53 10.67 -17.48
N ASP A 248 16.40 10.79 -18.19
CA ASP A 248 15.28 9.85 -18.10
C ASP A 248 15.57 8.55 -18.85
N SER A 249 16.15 7.57 -18.18
CA SER A 249 16.17 6.20 -18.68
C SER A 249 15.22 5.31 -17.88
N GLU A 250 14.34 4.63 -18.60
CA GLU A 250 13.55 3.51 -18.09
C GLU A 250 14.10 2.22 -18.71
N ILE A 251 14.06 1.13 -17.94
CA ILE A 251 14.37 -0.19 -18.47
C ILE A 251 13.21 -1.12 -18.14
N ILE A 252 12.79 -1.85 -19.16
CA ILE A 252 11.72 -2.84 -19.09
C ILE A 252 12.33 -4.23 -19.12
N PHE A 253 11.94 -5.06 -18.15
CA PHE A 253 12.34 -6.45 -18.02
C PHE A 253 11.12 -7.35 -18.11
N HIS A 254 11.15 -8.29 -19.04
CA HIS A 254 10.07 -9.23 -19.27
C HIS A 254 10.12 -10.43 -18.32
N ALA A 255 9.11 -11.30 -18.41
CA ALA A 255 8.99 -12.50 -17.60
C ALA A 255 10.26 -13.36 -17.62
N ASN A 256 10.63 -13.89 -16.46
CA ASN A 256 11.85 -14.69 -16.24
C ASN A 256 13.18 -13.97 -16.46
N ALA A 257 13.16 -12.64 -16.67
CA ALA A 257 14.40 -11.87 -16.77
C ALA A 257 15.23 -12.00 -15.49
N LYS A 258 16.54 -12.12 -15.68
CA LYS A 258 17.55 -12.27 -14.64
C LYS A 258 18.67 -11.32 -14.94
N VAL A 259 18.80 -10.28 -14.12
CA VAL A 259 19.86 -9.28 -14.26
C VAL A 259 20.86 -9.53 -13.16
N PHE A 260 22.04 -10.02 -13.54
CA PHE A 260 23.12 -10.33 -12.59
C PHE A 260 23.83 -9.08 -12.08
N SER A 261 23.83 -8.00 -12.87
CA SER A 261 24.41 -6.70 -12.55
C SER A 261 23.74 -5.62 -13.39
N PHE A 262 23.40 -4.48 -12.80
CA PHE A 262 22.97 -3.30 -13.56
C PHE A 262 24.14 -2.52 -14.18
N GLY A 263 25.39 -2.90 -13.86
CA GLY A 263 26.58 -2.35 -14.51
C GLY A 263 26.55 -2.53 -16.03
N ASP A 264 26.05 -3.68 -16.50
CA ASP A 264 25.97 -4.02 -17.94
C ASP A 264 24.96 -3.15 -18.70
N TYR A 265 24.06 -2.47 -17.98
CA TYR A 265 23.00 -1.63 -18.55
C TYR A 265 23.28 -0.13 -18.38
N HIS A 266 24.46 0.25 -17.87
CA HIS A 266 24.76 1.63 -17.45
C HIS A 266 23.70 2.22 -16.48
N PHE A 267 23.03 1.36 -15.72
CA PHE A 267 21.93 1.69 -14.80
C PHE A 267 22.31 1.46 -13.32
N TYR A 268 23.61 1.30 -13.06
CA TYR A 268 24.19 1.06 -11.74
C TYR A 268 23.88 2.20 -10.76
N HIS A 269 23.34 1.87 -9.59
CA HIS A 269 22.91 2.85 -8.58
C HIS A 269 21.94 3.93 -9.10
N LYS A 270 21.11 3.60 -10.09
CA LYS A 270 20.18 4.58 -10.66
C LYS A 270 18.71 4.32 -10.38
N ILE A 271 18.31 3.10 -9.98
CA ILE A 271 16.89 2.78 -9.77
C ILE A 271 16.32 3.55 -8.57
N ARG A 272 15.21 4.28 -8.77
CA ARG A 272 14.55 5.09 -7.73
C ARG A 272 13.04 4.87 -7.62
N SER A 273 12.41 4.35 -8.66
CA SER A 273 11.01 3.90 -8.66
C SER A 273 10.82 2.71 -9.59
N LEU A 274 9.72 1.96 -9.43
CA LEU A 274 9.43 0.78 -10.25
C LEU A 274 7.94 0.45 -10.37
N LYS A 275 7.59 -0.29 -11.41
CA LYS A 275 6.27 -0.87 -11.66
C LYS A 275 6.39 -2.37 -11.94
N VAL A 276 5.57 -3.18 -11.29
CA VAL A 276 5.41 -4.61 -11.58
C VAL A 276 4.02 -4.82 -12.14
N GLU A 277 3.93 -5.28 -13.38
CA GLU A 277 2.67 -5.56 -14.08
C GLU A 277 2.51 -7.08 -14.27
N CYS A 278 1.29 -7.58 -14.12
CA CYS A 278 1.03 -9.01 -14.33
C CYS A 278 0.62 -9.30 -15.76
N VAL A 279 1.21 -10.34 -16.35
CA VAL A 279 0.81 -10.90 -17.64
C VAL A 279 0.15 -12.27 -17.44
N ASN A 280 -0.86 -12.56 -18.25
CA ASN A 280 -1.71 -13.74 -18.10
C ASN A 280 -1.05 -15.02 -18.62
#